data_AF-A0A8B7BBJ0-F1
#
_entry.id   AF-A0A8B7BBJ0-F1
#
_cell.length_a   1.000
_cell.length_b   1.000
_cell.length_c   1.000
_cell.angle_alpha   90.00
_cell.angle_beta   90.00
_cell.angle_gamma   90.00
#
_symmetry.space_group_name_H-M   'P 1'
#
loop_
_entity.id
_entity.type
_entity.pdbx_description
1 polymer ?
#
loop_
_entity_poly.entity_id
_entity_poly.type
_entity_poly.pdbx_seq_one_letter_code
_entity_poly.pdbx_strand_id
1 'polypeptide(L)'
;GQHLESTGSCFTASYSAWHWCFPLWMAAASQAKEEGQQGGQGNHPTAAVVTEKQQMLEQHLQDVRKRVQDLEQKMKVVENLQDDFDFNYKTLKSQGDMQDLNGNNQSVTRQKMQQLEQMLTALDQMRRSIVSELAGLLSAMEYVQKTLTDEELADWKRRQQIACIGGPPNICLDRLEN
;
A
#
# COMPACT_ATOMS: atom_id res chain seq x y z
N GLY A 1 -14.95 -0.85 30.83
CA GLY A 1 -13.62 -1.34 31.23
C GLY A 1 -13.09 -2.35 30.22
N GLN A 2 -13.61 -3.58 30.22
CA GLN A 2 -13.01 -4.71 29.51
C GLN A 2 -13.09 -4.68 27.97
N HIS A 3 -14.05 -3.95 27.38
CA HIS A 3 -14.19 -3.89 25.92
C HIS A 3 -13.15 -2.98 25.24
N LEU A 4 -12.65 -1.94 25.95
CA LEU A 4 -11.63 -1.03 25.41
C LEU A 4 -10.20 -1.59 25.48
N GLU A 5 -9.89 -2.41 26.49
CA GLU A 5 -8.58 -3.08 26.59
C GLU A 5 -8.40 -4.15 25.51
N SER A 6 -9.46 -4.89 25.18
CA SER A 6 -9.43 -5.89 24.11
C SER A 6 -9.21 -5.26 22.73
N THR A 7 -9.82 -4.10 22.45
CA THR A 7 -9.56 -3.36 21.21
C THR A 7 -8.14 -2.81 21.13
N GLY A 8 -7.54 -2.39 22.25
CA GLY A 8 -6.16 -1.90 22.28
C GLY A 8 -5.12 -2.99 22.04
N SER A 9 -5.35 -4.20 22.54
CA SER A 9 -4.44 -5.35 22.38
C SER A 9 -4.50 -5.97 20.97
N CYS A 10 -5.68 -6.01 20.33
CA CYS A 10 -5.76 -6.37 18.91
C CYS A 10 -5.13 -5.32 17.98
N PHE A 11 -5.08 -4.06 18.43
CA PHE A 11 -4.53 -2.95 17.65
C PHE A 11 -3.00 -2.99 17.57
N THR A 12 -2.32 -3.25 18.69
CA THR A 12 -0.84 -3.42 18.71
C THR A 12 -0.38 -4.64 17.91
N ALA A 13 -1.17 -5.72 17.92
CA ALA A 13 -0.90 -6.92 17.14
C ALA A 13 -1.03 -6.69 15.61
N SER A 14 -2.03 -5.93 15.18
CA SER A 14 -2.19 -5.54 13.76
C SER A 14 -1.09 -4.58 13.29
N TYR A 15 -0.64 -3.69 14.18
CA TYR A 15 0.45 -2.73 13.93
C TYR A 15 1.81 -3.41 13.73
N SER A 16 2.14 -4.40 14.57
CA SER A 16 3.34 -5.21 14.37
C SER A 16 3.26 -6.01 13.08
N ALA A 17 2.14 -6.65 12.76
CA ALA A 17 2.01 -7.40 11.51
C ALA A 17 2.23 -6.50 10.28
N TRP A 18 1.65 -5.28 10.24
CA TRP A 18 1.85 -4.33 9.14
C TRP A 18 3.27 -3.74 9.11
N HIS A 19 3.85 -3.32 10.24
CA HIS A 19 5.19 -2.74 10.29
C HIS A 19 6.30 -3.77 9.96
N TRP A 20 6.03 -5.07 10.14
CA TRP A 20 6.92 -6.16 9.69
C TRP A 20 6.66 -6.59 8.24
N CYS A 21 5.39 -6.70 7.82
CA CYS A 21 5.07 -7.16 6.46
C CYS A 21 5.18 -6.08 5.40
N PHE A 22 4.97 -4.80 5.72
CA PHE A 22 4.98 -3.71 4.75
C PHE A 22 6.37 -3.41 4.17
N PRO A 23 7.46 -3.35 4.97
CA PRO A 23 8.81 -3.25 4.41
C PRO A 23 9.21 -4.49 3.61
N LEU A 24 8.74 -5.68 4.00
CA LEU A 24 8.96 -6.93 3.26
C LEU A 24 8.19 -6.96 1.93
N TRP A 25 6.96 -6.45 1.90
CA TRP A 25 6.15 -6.32 0.70
C TRP A 25 6.68 -5.21 -0.23
N MET A 26 7.13 -4.08 0.33
CA MET A 26 7.74 -2.98 -0.40
C MET A 26 9.14 -3.36 -0.92
N ALA A 27 9.93 -4.11 -0.14
CA ALA A 27 11.19 -4.69 -0.59
C ALA A 27 10.95 -5.71 -1.71
N ALA A 28 9.92 -6.55 -1.62
CA ALA A 28 9.54 -7.45 -2.71
C ALA A 28 9.06 -6.68 -3.96
N ALA A 29 8.36 -5.55 -3.79
CA ALA A 29 7.95 -4.68 -4.90
C ALA A 29 9.11 -3.84 -5.49
N SER A 30 10.16 -3.57 -4.70
CA SER A 30 11.32 -2.79 -5.13
C SER A 30 12.47 -3.65 -5.67
N GLN A 31 12.58 -4.92 -5.25
CA GLN A 31 13.60 -5.87 -5.71
C GLN A 31 13.39 -6.33 -7.16
N ALA A 32 12.23 -6.04 -7.76
CA ALA A 32 12.02 -6.20 -9.20
C ALA A 32 12.90 -5.27 -10.06
N LYS A 33 13.66 -4.35 -9.46
CA LYS A 33 14.36 -3.26 -10.17
C LYS A 33 15.90 -3.36 -10.22
N GLU A 34 16.54 -4.41 -9.67
CA GLU A 34 18.01 -4.43 -9.53
C GLU A 34 18.75 -5.68 -10.06
N GLU A 35 18.13 -6.55 -10.84
CA GLU A 35 18.83 -7.70 -11.48
C GLU A 35 18.94 -7.56 -13.01
N GLY A 36 19.51 -6.46 -13.50
CA GLY A 36 19.53 -6.19 -14.94
C GLY A 36 20.72 -5.36 -15.45
N GLN A 37 21.95 -5.58 -14.96
CA GLN A 37 23.12 -4.92 -15.55
C GLN A 37 24.34 -5.83 -15.67
N GLN A 38 24.37 -6.65 -16.73
CA GLN A 38 25.61 -6.97 -17.45
C GLN A 38 25.32 -7.74 -18.76
N GLY A 39 25.65 -7.12 -19.91
CA GLY A 39 25.90 -7.87 -21.15
C GLY A 39 25.59 -7.15 -22.47
N GLY A 40 26.62 -6.64 -23.14
CA GLY A 40 26.76 -6.76 -24.61
C GLY A 40 26.12 -5.70 -25.52
N GLN A 41 26.96 -4.82 -26.09
CA GLN A 41 26.67 -3.98 -27.25
C GLN A 41 26.26 -4.79 -28.49
N GLY A 42 25.17 -4.38 -29.16
CA GLY A 42 24.76 -4.85 -30.48
C GLY A 42 23.73 -3.92 -31.12
N ASN A 43 24.19 -3.09 -32.05
CA ASN A 43 23.45 -2.00 -32.70
C ASN A 43 22.45 -2.53 -33.75
N HIS A 44 21.13 -2.37 -33.56
CA HIS A 44 20.13 -2.31 -34.65
C HIS A 44 18.78 -1.71 -34.17
N PRO A 45 18.27 -0.62 -34.79
CA PRO A 45 17.00 -0.04 -34.39
C PRO A 45 15.86 -0.74 -35.14
N THR A 46 15.24 -1.73 -34.50
CA THR A 46 13.80 -1.97 -34.72
C THR A 46 13.14 -1.59 -33.42
N ALA A 47 12.80 -0.31 -33.29
CA ALA A 47 11.95 0.15 -32.20
C ALA A 47 10.67 -0.70 -32.26
N ALA A 48 10.51 -1.61 -31.28
CA ALA A 48 9.28 -2.36 -31.13
C ALA A 48 8.16 -1.34 -30.99
N VAL A 49 7.25 -1.30 -31.98
CA VAL A 49 6.09 -0.40 -31.92
C VAL A 49 5.33 -0.75 -30.65
N VAL A 50 5.24 0.22 -29.73
CA VAL A 50 4.45 0.07 -28.50
C VAL A 50 3.01 -0.19 -28.90
N THR A 51 2.48 -1.33 -28.51
CA THR A 51 1.08 -1.67 -28.80
C THR A 51 0.17 -0.88 -27.86
N GLU A 52 -1.07 -0.65 -28.28
CA GLU A 52 -2.09 0.00 -27.44
C GLU A 52 -2.27 -0.72 -26.10
N LYS A 53 -2.25 -2.06 -26.13
CA LYS A 53 -2.30 -2.90 -24.94
C LYS A 53 -1.13 -2.63 -23.98
N GLN A 54 0.09 -2.52 -24.50
CA GLN A 54 1.25 -2.22 -23.66
C GLN A 54 1.20 -0.80 -23.10
N GLN A 55 0.62 0.16 -23.84
CA GLN A 55 0.40 1.50 -23.34
C GLN A 55 -0.65 1.53 -22.21
N MET A 56 -1.72 0.72 -22.34
CA MET A 56 -2.69 0.53 -21.27
C MET A 56 -2.05 -0.13 -20.03
N LEU A 57 -1.20 -1.14 -20.21
CA LEU A 57 -0.50 -1.82 -19.11
C LEU A 57 0.40 -0.85 -18.34
N GLU A 58 1.18 -0.04 -19.05
CA GLU A 58 2.03 1.01 -18.46
C GLU A 58 1.19 2.03 -17.68
N GLN A 59 0.07 2.48 -18.24
CA GLN A 59 -0.84 3.40 -17.54
C GLN A 59 -1.40 2.76 -16.26
N HIS A 60 -1.82 1.49 -16.32
CA HIS A 60 -2.32 0.77 -15.14
C HIS A 60 -1.23 0.60 -14.07
N LEU A 61 0.02 0.34 -14.47
CA LEU A 61 1.16 0.27 -13.55
C LEU A 61 1.43 1.61 -12.87
N GLN A 62 1.37 2.71 -13.61
CA GLN A 62 1.50 4.06 -13.05
C GLN A 62 0.36 4.40 -12.08
N ASP A 63 -0.87 4.02 -12.43
CA ASP A 63 -2.04 4.21 -11.55
C ASP A 63 -1.91 3.39 -10.26
N VAL A 64 -1.46 2.14 -10.35
CA VAL A 64 -1.16 1.28 -9.19
C VAL A 64 -0.10 1.96 -8.30
N ARG A 65 1.00 2.44 -8.88
CA ARG A 65 2.07 3.12 -8.15
C ARG A 65 1.57 4.37 -7.42
N LYS A 66 0.76 5.18 -8.11
CA LYS A 66 0.15 6.38 -7.51
C LYS A 66 -0.77 6.03 -6.34
N ARG A 67 -1.64 5.03 -6.51
CA ARG A 67 -2.55 4.58 -5.45
C ARG A 67 -1.80 4.05 -4.22
N VAL A 68 -0.67 3.37 -4.43
CA VAL A 68 0.21 2.93 -3.32
C VAL A 68 0.73 4.14 -2.54
N GLN A 69 1.22 5.18 -3.23
CA GLN A 69 1.71 6.40 -2.58
C GLN A 69 0.60 7.14 -1.82
N ASP A 70 -0.59 7.25 -2.42
CA ASP A 70 -1.75 7.88 -1.78
C ASP A 70 -2.17 7.11 -0.51
N LEU A 71 -2.15 5.77 -0.55
CA LEU A 71 -2.44 4.93 0.60
C LEU A 71 -1.38 5.04 1.70
N GLU A 72 -0.10 5.13 1.34
CA GLU A 72 0.99 5.36 2.30
C GLU A 72 0.79 6.68 3.04
N GLN A 73 0.40 7.74 2.33
CA GLN A 73 0.11 9.02 2.96
C GLN A 73 -1.12 8.95 3.89
N LYS A 74 -2.17 8.24 3.48
CA LYS A 74 -3.36 8.02 4.33
C LYS A 74 -3.03 7.23 5.59
N MET A 75 -2.16 6.22 5.49
CA MET A 75 -1.68 5.45 6.64
C MET A 75 -0.97 6.36 7.65
N LYS A 76 -0.07 7.25 7.19
CA LYS A 76 0.60 8.23 8.07
C LYS A 76 -0.39 9.15 8.79
N VAL A 77 -1.45 9.58 8.09
CA VAL A 77 -2.50 10.42 8.70
C VAL A 77 -3.28 9.65 9.77
N VAL A 78 -3.61 8.38 9.50
CA VAL A 78 -4.27 7.52 10.49
C VAL A 78 -3.36 7.30 11.70
N GLU A 79 -2.09 6.97 11.50
CA GLU A 79 -1.11 6.82 12.59
C GLU A 79 -1.06 8.06 13.49
N ASN A 80 -0.88 9.25 12.91
CA ASN A 80 -0.83 10.49 13.67
C ASN A 80 -2.12 10.72 14.48
N LEU A 81 -3.29 10.51 13.88
CA LEU A 81 -4.56 10.69 14.59
C LEU A 81 -4.74 9.66 15.73
N GLN A 82 -4.18 8.47 15.55
CA GLN A 82 -4.18 7.46 16.60
C GLN A 82 -3.27 7.80 17.76
N ASP A 83 -2.07 8.31 17.48
CA ASP A 83 -1.14 8.77 18.51
C ASP A 83 -1.76 9.93 19.30
N ASP A 84 -2.40 10.87 18.62
CA ASP A 84 -3.15 11.96 19.26
C ASP A 84 -4.29 11.40 20.13
N PHE A 85 -5.05 10.42 19.62
CA PHE A 85 -6.13 9.80 20.38
C PHE A 85 -5.61 9.10 21.63
N ASP A 86 -4.56 8.30 21.50
CA ASP A 86 -3.96 7.55 22.61
C ASP A 86 -3.39 8.51 23.68
N PHE A 87 -2.67 9.56 23.26
CA PHE A 87 -2.17 10.58 24.16
C PHE A 87 -3.31 11.29 24.90
N ASN A 88 -4.35 11.73 24.18
CA ASN A 88 -5.49 12.42 24.76
C ASN A 88 -6.28 11.52 25.73
N TYR A 89 -6.46 10.24 25.37
CA TYR A 89 -7.15 9.26 26.21
C TYR A 89 -6.36 8.99 27.51
N LYS A 90 -5.06 8.73 27.41
CA LYS A 90 -4.18 8.54 28.56
C LYS A 90 -4.16 9.76 29.48
N THR A 91 -4.10 10.97 28.89
CA THR A 91 -4.15 12.24 29.63
C THR A 91 -5.47 12.43 30.35
N LEU A 92 -6.60 12.11 29.69
CA LEU A 92 -7.92 12.24 30.31
C LEU A 92 -8.11 11.23 31.45
N LYS A 93 -7.65 10.00 31.26
CA LYS A 93 -7.73 8.93 32.27
C LYS A 93 -6.91 9.27 33.51
N SER A 94 -5.65 9.71 33.33
CA SER A 94 -4.79 10.09 34.47
C SER A 94 -5.32 11.30 35.25
N GLN A 95 -5.97 12.23 34.56
CA GLN A 95 -6.68 13.35 35.20
C GLN A 95 -7.90 12.85 35.99
N GLY A 96 -8.67 11.91 35.44
CA GLY A 96 -9.83 11.30 36.08
C GLY A 96 -9.47 10.55 37.38
N ASP A 97 -8.40 9.74 37.35
CA ASP A 97 -7.89 9.01 38.52
C ASP A 97 -7.41 9.96 39.65
N MET A 98 -7.09 11.22 39.33
CA MET A 98 -6.67 12.26 40.29
C MET A 98 -7.83 13.18 40.73
N GLN A 99 -8.97 13.18 40.01
CA GLN A 99 -10.08 14.12 40.20
C GLN A 99 -11.16 13.68 41.18
N ASP A 100 -11.11 12.45 41.71
CA ASP A 100 -11.99 11.96 42.80
C ASP A 100 -11.89 12.81 44.09
N LEU A 101 -11.02 13.82 44.13
CA LEU A 101 -10.79 14.73 45.26
C LEU A 101 -11.34 16.17 45.06
N ASN A 102 -11.74 16.60 43.84
CA ASN A 102 -12.16 18.00 43.62
C ASN A 102 -13.08 18.18 42.38
N GLY A 103 -14.41 18.17 42.59
CA GLY A 103 -15.45 18.04 41.55
C GLY A 103 -15.71 19.24 40.61
N ASN A 104 -14.78 20.18 40.43
CA ASN A 104 -15.04 21.43 39.71
C ASN A 104 -14.80 21.41 38.18
N ASN A 105 -14.36 20.29 37.59
CA ASN A 105 -13.94 20.22 36.16
C ASN A 105 -14.82 19.33 35.26
N GLN A 106 -16.03 18.96 35.70
CA GLN A 106 -16.86 17.96 35.02
C GLN A 106 -17.25 18.35 33.58
N SER A 107 -17.44 19.64 33.29
CA SER A 107 -17.75 20.14 31.94
C SER A 107 -16.57 19.96 30.97
N VAL A 108 -15.34 20.23 31.42
CA VAL A 108 -14.11 20.07 30.63
C VAL A 108 -13.85 18.60 30.32
N THR A 109 -14.04 17.72 31.30
CA THR A 109 -13.93 16.27 31.12
C THR A 109 -14.94 15.76 30.09
N ARG A 110 -16.19 16.24 30.15
CA ARG A 110 -17.22 15.89 29.16
C ARG A 110 -16.86 16.36 27.74
N GLN A 111 -16.29 17.55 27.61
CA GLN A 111 -15.85 18.08 26.30
C GLN A 111 -14.69 17.26 25.72
N LYS A 112 -13.69 16.90 26.53
CA LYS A 112 -12.59 16.02 26.10
C LYS A 112 -13.08 14.62 25.69
N MET A 113 -14.07 14.09 26.39
CA MET A 113 -14.69 12.81 26.02
C MET A 113 -15.37 12.88 24.65
N GLN A 114 -16.13 13.95 24.37
CA GLN A 114 -16.72 14.17 23.04
C GLN A 114 -15.67 14.31 21.94
N GLN A 115 -14.54 14.97 22.22
CA GLN A 115 -13.43 15.05 21.27
C GLN A 115 -12.84 13.66 20.96
N LEU A 116 -12.65 12.82 21.97
CA LEU A 116 -12.17 11.45 21.79
C LEU A 116 -13.14 10.60 20.95
N GLU A 117 -14.44 10.74 21.16
CA GLU A 117 -15.48 10.07 20.36
C GLU A 117 -15.44 10.51 18.88
N GLN A 118 -15.22 11.80 18.62
CA GLN A 118 -15.05 12.33 17.27
C GLN A 118 -13.79 11.76 16.60
N MET A 119 -12.67 11.70 17.33
CA MET A 119 -11.43 11.12 16.82
C MET A 119 -11.60 9.63 16.51
N LEU A 120 -12.28 8.86 17.35
CA LEU A 120 -12.59 7.45 17.08
C LEU A 120 -13.44 7.27 15.83
N THR A 121 -14.45 8.13 15.66
CA THR A 121 -15.33 8.10 14.47
C THR A 121 -14.53 8.39 13.20
N ALA A 122 -13.65 9.40 13.24
CA ALA A 122 -12.77 9.73 12.11
C ALA A 122 -11.78 8.59 11.81
N LEU A 123 -11.21 7.96 12.84
CA LEU A 123 -10.33 6.80 12.69
C LEU A 123 -11.05 5.62 12.02
N ASP A 124 -12.26 5.28 12.47
CA ASP A 124 -13.05 4.21 11.85
C ASP A 124 -13.33 4.50 10.37
N GLN A 125 -13.73 5.74 10.06
CA GLN A 125 -14.02 6.14 8.69
C GLN A 125 -12.78 6.08 7.79
N MET A 126 -11.63 6.56 8.27
CA MET A 126 -10.37 6.49 7.50
C MET A 126 -9.91 5.05 7.30
N ARG A 127 -9.99 4.20 8.34
CA ARG A 127 -9.64 2.78 8.21
C ARG A 127 -10.51 2.07 7.19
N ARG A 128 -11.82 2.31 7.20
CA ARG A 128 -12.74 1.76 6.19
C ARG A 128 -12.38 2.21 4.78
N SER A 129 -12.05 3.50 4.60
CA SER A 129 -11.58 4.03 3.31
C SER A 129 -10.31 3.32 2.84
N ILE A 130 -9.30 3.21 3.71
CA ILE A 130 -8.03 2.54 3.39
C ILE A 130 -8.26 1.08 3.00
N VAL A 131 -9.07 0.34 3.76
CA VAL A 131 -9.38 -1.07 3.45
C VAL A 131 -10.09 -1.20 2.10
N SER A 132 -11.06 -0.32 1.81
CA SER A 132 -11.75 -0.32 0.53
C SER A 132 -10.81 -0.01 -0.65
N GLU A 133 -9.89 0.92 -0.46
CA GLU A 133 -8.91 1.30 -1.47
C GLU A 133 -7.85 0.21 -1.69
N LEU A 134 -7.41 -0.46 -0.63
CA LEU A 134 -6.54 -1.63 -0.71
C LEU A 134 -7.21 -2.77 -1.48
N ALA A 135 -8.49 -3.04 -1.24
CA ALA A 135 -9.23 -4.04 -2.00
C ALA A 135 -9.25 -3.69 -3.50
N GLY A 136 -9.53 -2.43 -3.85
CA GLY A 136 -9.49 -1.97 -5.24
C GLY A 136 -8.09 -2.00 -5.86
N LEU A 137 -7.04 -1.75 -5.07
CA LEU A 137 -5.65 -1.85 -5.50
C LEU A 137 -5.26 -3.29 -5.81
N LEU A 138 -5.65 -4.25 -4.95
CA LEU A 138 -5.39 -5.67 -5.17
C LEU A 138 -6.06 -6.18 -6.45
N SER A 139 -7.31 -5.78 -6.71
CA SER A 139 -8.00 -6.14 -7.98
C SER A 139 -7.29 -5.55 -9.21
N ALA A 140 -6.77 -4.33 -9.12
CA ALA A 140 -6.00 -3.73 -10.20
C ALA A 140 -4.65 -4.45 -10.43
N MET A 141 -3.96 -4.82 -9.35
CA MET A 141 -2.73 -5.60 -9.41
C MET A 141 -2.96 -6.99 -10.01
N GLU A 142 -4.05 -7.67 -9.66
CA GLU A 142 -4.41 -8.96 -10.24
C GLU A 142 -4.61 -8.87 -11.77
N TYR A 143 -5.29 -7.83 -12.24
CA TYR A 143 -5.45 -7.56 -13.67
C TYR A 143 -4.11 -7.34 -14.39
N VAL A 144 -3.24 -6.47 -13.82
CA VAL A 144 -1.91 -6.18 -14.36
C VAL A 144 -1.04 -7.44 -14.38
N GLN A 145 -1.02 -8.19 -13.29
CA GLN A 145 -0.27 -9.43 -13.16
C GLN A 145 -0.69 -10.43 -14.23
N LYS A 146 -2.01 -10.67 -14.38
CA LYS A 146 -2.54 -11.59 -15.37
C LYS A 146 -2.17 -11.17 -16.80
N THR A 147 -2.31 -9.89 -17.12
CA THR A 147 -1.97 -9.36 -18.45
C THR A 147 -0.48 -9.53 -18.76
N LEU A 148 0.37 -9.31 -17.76
CA LEU A 148 1.82 -9.43 -17.89
C LEU A 148 2.28 -10.89 -18.01
N THR A 149 1.73 -11.80 -17.20
CA THR A 149 2.16 -13.22 -17.17
C THR A 149 1.54 -14.07 -18.26
N ASP A 150 0.24 -13.91 -18.51
CA ASP A 150 -0.51 -14.83 -19.37
C ASP A 150 -0.44 -14.39 -20.83
N GLU A 151 -0.21 -13.11 -21.07
CA GLU A 151 -0.22 -12.54 -22.40
C GLU A 151 1.16 -12.03 -22.82
N GLU A 152 1.70 -10.97 -22.20
CA GLU A 152 2.97 -10.37 -22.67
C GLU A 152 4.16 -11.35 -22.57
N LEU A 153 4.26 -12.08 -21.45
CA LEU A 153 5.29 -13.10 -21.27
C LEU A 153 5.08 -14.31 -22.19
N ALA A 154 3.83 -14.71 -22.44
CA ALA A 154 3.52 -15.78 -23.37
C ALA A 154 3.88 -15.41 -24.82
N ASP A 155 3.56 -14.19 -25.24
CA ASP A 155 3.91 -13.65 -26.55
C ASP A 155 5.42 -13.49 -26.71
N TRP A 156 6.12 -13.07 -25.66
CA TRP A 156 7.58 -13.05 -25.65
C TRP A 156 8.18 -14.45 -25.81
N LYS A 157 7.69 -15.46 -25.05
CA LYS A 157 8.14 -16.86 -25.20
C LYS A 157 7.91 -17.38 -26.62
N ARG A 158 6.78 -17.02 -27.25
CA ARG A 158 6.50 -17.38 -28.64
C ARG A 158 7.48 -16.74 -29.62
N ARG A 159 7.77 -15.45 -29.45
CA ARG A 159 8.78 -14.74 -30.27
C ARG A 159 10.17 -15.35 -30.09
N GLN A 160 10.54 -15.73 -28.87
CA GLN A 160 11.79 -16.41 -28.57
C GLN A 160 11.93 -17.74 -29.33
N GLN A 161 10.90 -18.60 -29.31
CA GLN A 161 10.91 -19.86 -30.06
C GLN A 161 11.11 -19.65 -31.56
N ILE A 162 10.45 -18.64 -32.14
CA ILE A 162 10.57 -18.29 -33.57
C ILE A 162 11.99 -17.80 -33.89
N ALA A 163 12.58 -16.96 -33.04
CA ALA A 163 13.95 -16.49 -33.22
C ALA A 163 14.97 -17.64 -33.16
N CYS A 164 14.78 -18.61 -32.26
CA CYS A 164 15.65 -19.79 -32.14
C CYS A 164 15.69 -20.68 -33.40
N ILE A 165 14.67 -20.64 -34.26
CA ILE A 165 14.63 -21.39 -35.53
C ILE A 165 14.98 -20.53 -36.75
N GLY A 166 15.58 -19.35 -36.54
CA GLY A 166 16.02 -18.45 -37.61
C GLY A 166 15.01 -17.38 -38.01
N GLY A 167 13.95 -17.17 -37.22
CA GLY A 167 13.01 -16.07 -37.39
C GLY A 167 13.55 -14.72 -36.89
N PRO A 168 12.75 -13.63 -37.00
CA PRO A 168 13.19 -12.28 -36.65
C PRO A 168 13.62 -12.17 -35.17
N PRO A 169 14.76 -11.50 -34.85
CA PRO A 169 15.39 -11.55 -33.53
C PRO A 169 14.77 -10.65 -32.45
N ASN A 170 13.47 -10.29 -32.54
CA ASN A 170 12.86 -9.39 -31.54
C ASN A 170 12.48 -10.14 -30.24
N ILE A 171 13.50 -10.34 -29.38
CA ILE A 171 13.41 -11.02 -28.08
C ILE A 171 13.82 -10.12 -26.89
N CYS A 172 13.92 -8.80 -27.09
CA CYS A 172 14.34 -7.88 -26.05
C CYS A 172 13.39 -7.94 -24.83
N LEU A 173 13.97 -8.11 -23.63
CA LEU A 173 13.27 -8.30 -22.35
C LEU A 173 13.02 -6.98 -21.60
N ASP A 174 13.70 -5.90 -21.98
CA ASP A 174 13.76 -4.63 -21.24
C ASP A 174 12.38 -4.09 -20.82
N ARG A 175 11.31 -4.31 -21.61
CA ARG A 175 9.96 -3.80 -21.29
C ARG A 175 9.12 -4.71 -20.40
N LEU A 176 9.48 -5.98 -20.30
CA LEU A 176 8.85 -6.93 -19.37
C LEU A 176 9.51 -6.87 -17.99
N GLU A 177 10.78 -6.47 -17.95
CA GLU A 177 11.57 -6.35 -16.73
C GLU A 177 11.30 -5.03 -15.96
N ASN A 178 11.00 -3.94 -16.67
CA ASN A 178 10.72 -2.61 -16.10
C ASN A 178 9.26 -2.45 -15.64
#